data_AF-A0A1T5M420-F1
#
_entry.id   AF-A0A1T5M420-F1
#
_cell.length_a   1.000
_cell.length_b   1.000
_cell.length_c   1.000
_cell.angle_alpha   90.00
_cell.angle_beta   90.00
_cell.angle_gamma   90.00
#
_symmetry.space_group_name_H-M   'P 1'
#
loop_
_entity.id
_entity.type
_entity.pdbx_description
1 polymer ?
#
loop_
_entity_poly.entity_id
_entity_poly.type
_entity_poly.pdbx_seq_one_letter_code
_entity_poly.pdbx_strand_id
1 'polypeptide(L)'
;MKTSLLQKLACPFDKHDLELKVFKQEQDTILEGILTCTQCNRYYPIIYGVPIMSPDEYREKSLEHPLLHRWGLQLDNDSKTFRLLAAGQEIEK
;
A
#
# COMPACT_ATOMS: atom_id res chain seq x y z
N MET A 1 10.49 9.01 -1.11
CA MET A 1 9.30 9.88 -1.07
C MET A 1 9.44 10.86 0.08
N LYS A 2 9.20 12.16 -0.14
CA LYS A 2 9.15 13.12 0.96
C LYS A 2 7.83 12.99 1.73
N THR A 3 7.88 13.14 3.04
CA THR A 3 6.70 13.14 3.92
C THR A 3 5.68 14.22 3.52
N SER A 4 6.17 15.40 3.14
CA SER A 4 5.35 16.53 2.66
C SER A 4 4.53 16.25 1.39
N LEU A 5 4.91 15.24 0.60
CA LEU A 5 4.13 14.84 -0.58
C LEU A 5 2.80 14.18 -0.18
N LEU A 6 2.75 13.53 0.98
CA LEU A 6 1.54 12.83 1.46
C LEU A 6 0.33 13.76 1.53
N GLN A 7 0.53 15.02 1.96
CA GLN A 7 -0.54 16.03 2.07
C GLN A 7 -1.14 16.44 0.71
N LYS A 8 -0.53 16.02 -0.40
CA LYS A 8 -0.99 16.31 -1.77
C LYS A 8 -1.51 15.07 -2.48
N LEU A 9 -1.36 13.89 -1.89
CA LEU A 9 -1.76 12.62 -2.48
C LEU A 9 -3.13 12.20 -1.93
N ALA A 10 -3.92 11.59 -2.80
CA ALA A 10 -5.18 10.95 -2.46
C ALA A 10 -5.25 9.63 -3.23
N CYS A 11 -6.15 8.74 -2.83
CA CYS A 11 -6.38 7.50 -3.55
C CYS A 11 -6.78 7.77 -5.02
N PRO A 12 -6.09 7.18 -6.02
CA PRO A 12 -6.44 7.33 -7.42
C PRO A 12 -7.86 6.90 -7.79
N PHE A 13 -8.49 6.00 -7.01
CA PHE A 13 -9.79 5.41 -7.32
C PHE A 13 -10.95 6.18 -6.71
N ASP A 14 -10.88 6.53 -5.41
CA ASP A 14 -12.00 7.11 -4.67
C ASP A 14 -11.69 8.52 -4.11
N LYS A 15 -10.48 9.03 -4.31
CA LYS A 15 -10.00 10.35 -3.88
C LYS A 15 -9.97 10.58 -2.35
N HIS A 16 -10.08 9.53 -1.54
CA HIS A 16 -9.95 9.63 -0.08
C HIS A 16 -8.49 9.68 0.37
N ASP A 17 -8.31 10.02 1.65
CA ASP A 17 -7.01 10.15 2.30
C ASP A 17 -6.27 8.81 2.41
N LEU A 18 -4.94 8.93 2.36
CA LEU A 18 -4.01 7.81 2.44
C LEU A 18 -3.28 7.84 3.78
N GLU A 19 -3.28 6.69 4.48
CA GLU A 19 -2.44 6.46 5.64
C GLU A 19 -1.08 5.89 5.20
N LEU A 20 -0.01 6.43 5.76
CA LEU A 20 1.35 5.98 5.49
C LEU A 20 1.88 5.14 6.66
N LYS A 21 2.34 3.93 6.34
CA LYS A 21 3.20 3.14 7.23
C LYS A 21 4.61 3.06 6.65
N VAL A 22 5.60 3.49 7.43
CA VAL A 22 7.01 3.54 7.02
C VAL A 22 7.74 2.28 7.49
N PHE A 23 8.51 1.67 6.59
CA PHE A 23 9.36 0.51 6.89
C PHE A 23 10.86 0.85 6.84
N LYS A 24 11.25 1.75 5.93
CA LYS A 24 12.63 2.26 5.84
C LYS A 24 12.62 3.74 5.44
N GLN A 25 13.36 4.55 6.18
CA GLN A 25 13.52 5.98 5.92
C GLN A 25 14.99 6.37 6.10
N GLU A 26 15.45 7.27 5.23
CA GLU A 26 16.75 7.92 5.33
C GLU A 26 16.54 9.43 5.31
N GLN A 27 16.94 10.10 6.39
CA GLN A 27 16.69 11.54 6.59
C GLN A 27 15.20 11.88 6.41
N ASP A 28 14.85 12.74 5.46
CA ASP A 28 13.46 13.13 5.12
C ASP A 28 12.89 12.32 3.93
N THR A 29 13.59 11.26 3.51
CA THR A 29 13.18 10.42 2.38
C THR A 29 12.75 9.04 2.86
N ILE A 30 11.46 8.76 2.75
CA ILE A 30 10.91 7.42 2.91
C ILE A 30 11.40 6.58 1.72
N LEU A 31 12.15 5.52 1.98
CA LEU A 31 12.65 4.59 0.97
C LEU A 31 11.72 3.40 0.81
N GLU A 32 11.18 2.89 1.91
CA GLU A 32 10.20 1.81 1.92
C GLU A 32 9.03 2.15 2.84
N GLY A 33 7.83 1.88 2.35
CA GLY A 33 6.60 2.20 3.04
C GLY A 33 5.40 1.64 2.28
N ILE A 34 4.22 1.85 2.85
CA ILE A 34 2.96 1.52 2.19
C ILE A 34 1.96 2.63 2.47
N LEU A 35 1.29 3.07 1.42
CA LEU A 35 0.14 3.96 1.52
C LEU A 35 -1.12 3.09 1.47
N THR A 36 -2.05 3.32 2.39
CA THR A 36 -3.32 2.59 2.44
C THR A 36 -4.47 3.58 2.38
N CYS A 37 -5.41 3.39 1.47
CA CYS A 37 -6.62 4.20 1.45
C CYS A 37 -7.48 3.89 2.69
N THR A 38 -7.88 4.93 3.40
CA THR A 38 -8.75 4.86 4.59
C THR A 38 -10.16 4.39 4.29
N GLN A 39 -10.59 4.44 3.02
CA GLN A 39 -11.94 4.09 2.59
C GLN A 39 -11.99 2.72 1.90
N CYS A 40 -11.23 2.54 0.81
CA CYS A 40 -11.30 1.29 0.03
C CYS A 40 -10.25 0.23 0.44
N ASN A 41 -9.43 0.48 1.47
CA ASN A 41 -8.34 -0.38 1.94
C ASN A 41 -7.29 -0.77 0.88
N ARG A 42 -7.26 -0.04 -0.24
CA ARG A 42 -6.32 -0.27 -1.32
C ARG A 42 -4.93 0.19 -0.90
N TYR A 43 -3.93 -0.63 -1.21
CA TYR A 43 -2.55 -0.32 -0.86
C TYR A 43 -1.70 0.06 -2.07
N TYR A 44 -0.70 0.88 -1.80
CA TYR A 44 0.31 1.34 -2.75
C TYR A 44 1.70 1.25 -2.09
N PRO A 45 2.55 0.29 -2.50
CA PRO A 45 3.87 0.17 -1.92
C PRO A 45 4.78 1.32 -2.35
N ILE A 46 5.65 1.76 -1.46
CA ILE A 46 6.74 2.68 -1.74
C ILE A 46 8.02 1.84 -1.79
N ILE A 47 8.72 1.86 -2.93
CA ILE A 47 9.95 1.10 -3.14
C ILE A 47 11.02 2.06 -3.67
N TYR A 48 12.21 2.06 -3.06
CA TYR A 48 13.28 3.02 -3.36
C TYR A 48 12.81 4.48 -3.37
N GLY A 49 11.83 4.78 -2.53
CA GLY A 49 11.22 6.09 -2.40
C GLY A 49 10.24 6.49 -3.50
N VAL A 50 9.84 5.58 -4.37
CA VAL A 50 8.85 5.78 -5.42
C VAL A 50 7.53 5.09 -5.01
N PRO A 51 6.42 5.83 -4.84
CA PRO A 51 5.10 5.23 -4.60
C PRO A 51 4.55 4.61 -5.90
N ILE A 52 4.22 3.32 -5.87
CA ILE A 52 3.62 2.60 -7.01
C ILE A 52 2.10 2.74 -6.90
N MET A 53 1.55 3.71 -7.64
CA MET A 53 0.12 4.04 -7.66
C MET A 53 -0.55 3.70 -9.00
N SER A 54 0.04 2.76 -9.75
CA SER A 54 -0.47 2.31 -11.03
C SER A 54 -1.90 1.72 -10.90
N PRO A 55 -2.73 1.83 -11.94
CA PRO A 55 -3.99 1.08 -12.04
C PRO A 55 -3.77 -0.42 -11.90
N ASP A 56 -4.80 -1.12 -11.43
CA ASP A 56 -4.75 -2.55 -11.11
C ASP A 56 -4.33 -3.42 -12.30
N GLU A 57 -4.74 -3.05 -13.50
CA GLU A 57 -4.41 -3.77 -14.75
C GLU A 57 -2.91 -3.78 -15.09
N TYR A 58 -2.14 -2.85 -14.51
CA TYR A 58 -0.69 -2.72 -14.70
C TYR A 58 0.12 -3.16 -13.48
N ARG A 59 -0.52 -3.79 -12.50
CA ARG A 59 0.12 -4.27 -11.28
C ARG A 59 0.14 -5.79 -11.25
N GLU A 60 1.23 -6.34 -10.73
CA GLU A 60 1.43 -7.79 -10.61
C GLU A 60 1.58 -8.18 -9.14
N LYS A 61 0.59 -8.89 -8.59
CA LYS A 61 0.61 -9.35 -7.18
C LYS A 61 1.83 -10.23 -6.88
N SER A 62 2.29 -11.03 -7.84
CA SER A 62 3.48 -11.87 -7.72
C SER A 62 4.75 -11.06 -7.41
N LEU A 63 4.87 -9.85 -7.95
CA LEU A 63 6.02 -8.97 -7.71
C LEU A 63 5.91 -8.26 -6.36
N GLU A 64 4.68 -7.95 -5.92
CA GLU A 64 4.43 -7.22 -4.67
C GLU A 64 4.39 -8.14 -3.44
N HIS A 65 3.94 -9.39 -3.59
CA HIS A 65 3.75 -10.33 -2.49
C HIS A 65 5.00 -10.56 -1.63
N PRO A 66 6.22 -10.74 -2.19
CA PRO A 66 7.43 -10.88 -1.39
C PRO A 66 7.72 -9.67 -0.50
N LEU A 67 7.40 -8.46 -0.98
CA LEU A 67 7.59 -7.22 -0.23
C LEU A 67 6.59 -7.10 0.91
N LEU A 68 5.32 -7.39 0.64
CA LEU A 68 4.27 -7.35 1.66
C LEU A 68 4.50 -8.38 2.76
N HIS A 69 4.91 -9.60 2.39
CA HIS A 69 5.27 -10.64 3.34
C HIS A 69 6.44 -10.21 4.24
N ARG A 70 7.49 -9.61 3.65
CA ARG A 70 8.62 -9.05 4.41
C ARG A 70 8.18 -7.95 5.39
N TRP A 71 7.12 -7.23 5.07
CA TRP A 71 6.52 -6.19 5.91
C TRP A 71 5.45 -6.69 6.89
N GLY A 72 5.18 -8.01 6.90
CA GLY A 72 4.18 -8.63 7.77
C GLY A 72 2.73 -8.31 7.41
N LEU A 73 2.46 -7.99 6.14
CA LEU A 73 1.13 -7.66 5.63
C LEU A 73 0.55 -8.84 4.88
N GLN A 74 -0.75 -9.09 5.06
CA GLN A 74 -1.50 -10.13 4.35
C GLN A 74 -2.45 -9.52 3.35
N LEU A 75 -2.51 -10.13 2.16
CA LEU A 75 -3.45 -9.77 1.11
C LEU A 75 -4.78 -10.48 1.31
N ASP A 76 -5.84 -9.82 0.84
CA ASP A 76 -7.13 -10.45 0.64
C ASP A 76 -7.01 -11.65 -0.31
N ASN A 77 -7.57 -12.79 0.11
CA ASN A 77 -7.55 -14.04 -0.64
C ASN A 77 -8.47 -14.00 -1.87
N ASP A 78 -9.40 -13.04 -1.96
CA ASP A 78 -10.27 -12.90 -3.10
C ASP A 78 -9.53 -12.22 -4.27
N SER A 79 -9.37 -12.96 -5.35
CA SER A 79 -8.15 -12.92 -6.18
C SER A 79 -7.89 -11.61 -6.96
N LYS A 80 -8.77 -10.60 -6.95
CA LYS A 80 -8.69 -9.49 -7.91
C LYS A 80 -8.35 -8.11 -7.35
N THR A 81 -8.29 -7.91 -6.04
CA THR A 81 -8.12 -6.54 -5.50
C THR A 81 -6.77 -6.33 -4.83
N PHE A 82 -6.15 -5.15 -5.02
CA PHE A 82 -4.92 -4.73 -4.33
C PHE A 82 -5.30 -4.09 -2.98
N ARG A 83 -6.03 -4.83 -2.15
CA ARG A 83 -6.53 -4.37 -0.86
C ARG A 83 -5.92 -5.20 0.27
N LEU A 84 -5.67 -4.54 1.40
CA LEU A 84 -5.25 -5.24 2.62
C LEU A 84 -6.49 -5.80 3.33
N LEU A 85 -6.33 -6.95 3.98
CA LEU A 85 -7.33 -7.45 4.91
C LEU A 85 -7.48 -6.43 6.05
N ALA A 86 -8.70 -5.96 6.29
CA ALA A 86 -8.97 -5.16 7.48
C ALA A 86 -8.64 -6.00 8.72
N ALA A 87 -7.91 -5.41 9.68
CA ALA A 87 -7.62 -6.05 10.95
C ALA A 87 -8.96 -6.36 11.67
N GLY A 88 -9.44 -7.59 11.54
CA GLY A 88 -10.75 -8.01 12.07
C GLY A 88 -11.54 -8.99 11.19
N GLN A 89 -11.07 -9.34 9.98
CA GLN A 89 -11.66 -10.46 9.24
C GLN A 89 -10.93 -11.76 9.61
N GLU A 90 -11.46 -12.44 10.62
CA GLU A 90 -11.14 -13.85 10.87
C GLU A 90 -11.41 -14.64 9.59
N ILE A 91 -10.38 -15.37 9.14
CA ILE A 91 -10.51 -16.36 8.08
C ILE A 91 -11.34 -17.49 8.69
N GLU A 92 -12.63 -17.57 8.34
CA GLU A 92 -13.43 -18.76 8.63
C GLU A 92 -12.76 -19.96 7.95
N LYS A 93 -12.44 -20.97 8.76
CA LYS A 93 -11.78 -22.22 8.35
C LYS A 93 -12.69 -23.10 7.52
#